data_AF-A0A0H5S7I1-F1
#
_entry.id   AF-A0A0H5S7I1-F1
#
_cell.length_a   1.000
_cell.length_b   1.000
_cell.length_c   1.000
_cell.angle_alpha   90.00
_cell.angle_beta   90.00
_cell.angle_gamma   90.00
#
_symmetry.space_group_name_H-M   'P 1'
#
loop_
_entity.id
_entity.type
_entity.pdbx_description
1 polymer ?
#
loop_
_entity_poly.entity_id
_entity_poly.type
_entity_poly.pdbx_seq_one_letter_code
_entity_poly.pdbx_strand_id
1 'polypeptide(L)'
;MCCQGYRSELAVRELTYNYDMQYDMMARSSMEAGPSSEISPTMDQCHSSSLQRKKRRLHADQRAQLTYQKIAAERKAEKEKRQLEREKRQKVLEEYTSIKQRMNKALLKKNKRGQPNLNAQIEVLLEKIEKRMQKGKIDGFMTDGKTRPPKPNEFHYRCNHLYMAASLLCSQSSGNSGLEMLSKLYLREMKELCSVEMIRLEKDFGRTICKRCKNIFIARPDGTQSITVRLNRKKQMIRTCLSCGAKKRFARNSTYLSRNEQNQHQIGIEGQQQQNNDIYKSTFSERISLNVSQNYALHFG
;
A
#
# COMPACT_ATOMS: atom_id res chain seq x y z
N MET A 1 1.98 4.55 -37.79
CA MET A 1 1.24 5.80 -37.51
C MET A 1 0.93 5.84 -36.02
N CYS A 2 1.24 6.96 -35.37
CA CYS A 2 1.48 7.09 -33.93
C CYS A 2 0.34 7.90 -33.27
N CYS A 3 -0.49 7.27 -32.43
CA CYS A 3 -1.59 7.94 -31.69
C CYS A 3 -1.75 7.42 -30.25
N GLN A 4 -0.66 7.29 -29.47
CA GLN A 4 -0.75 6.90 -28.05
C GLN A 4 -0.10 7.89 -27.06
N GLY A 5 0.54 8.96 -27.54
CA GLY A 5 1.24 9.92 -26.67
C GLY A 5 0.38 11.02 -26.04
N TYR A 6 -0.79 11.34 -26.60
CA TYR A 6 -1.57 12.52 -26.19
C TYR A 6 -2.55 12.30 -25.04
N ARG A 7 -2.82 11.04 -24.65
CA ARG A 7 -3.86 10.73 -23.64
C ARG A 7 -3.36 10.79 -22.20
N SER A 8 -2.04 10.68 -21.97
CA SER A 8 -1.45 10.72 -20.63
C SER A 8 -1.19 12.13 -20.11
N GLU A 9 -0.95 13.11 -20.98
CA GLU A 9 -0.70 14.50 -20.54
C GLU A 9 -1.98 15.24 -20.15
N LEU A 10 -3.12 14.94 -20.79
CA LEU A 10 -4.43 15.50 -20.43
C LEU A 10 -4.91 14.98 -19.07
N ALA A 11 -4.72 13.70 -18.76
CA ALA A 11 -5.11 13.11 -17.47
C ALA A 11 -4.30 13.66 -16.28
N VAL A 12 -3.01 13.99 -16.49
CA VAL A 12 -2.18 14.61 -15.44
C VAL A 12 -2.58 16.07 -15.22
N ARG A 13 -2.94 16.81 -16.28
CA ARG A 13 -3.47 18.18 -16.20
C ARG A 13 -4.83 18.25 -15.50
N GLU A 14 -5.74 17.32 -15.79
CA GLU A 14 -7.07 17.26 -15.16
C GLU A 14 -6.98 16.91 -13.66
N LEU A 15 -6.02 16.06 -13.25
CA LEU A 15 -5.81 15.74 -11.84
C LEU A 15 -5.20 16.90 -11.05
N THR A 16 -4.30 17.69 -11.64
CA THR A 16 -3.76 18.89 -10.99
C THR A 16 -4.80 20.00 -10.85
N TYR A 17 -5.69 20.17 -11.84
CA TYR A 17 -6.73 21.20 -11.81
C TYR A 17 -7.83 20.90 -10.78
N ASN A 18 -8.20 19.62 -10.62
CA ASN A 18 -9.18 19.20 -9.62
C ASN A 18 -8.66 19.31 -8.19
N TYR A 19 -7.36 19.15 -7.95
CA TYR A 19 -6.77 19.28 -6.61
C TYR A 19 -6.66 20.75 -6.17
N ASP A 20 -6.31 21.66 -7.09
CA ASP A 20 -6.25 23.09 -6.80
C ASP A 20 -7.65 23.69 -6.58
N MET A 21 -8.67 23.23 -7.32
CA MET A 21 -10.07 23.62 -7.10
C MET A 21 -10.65 23.16 -5.76
N GLN A 22 -10.31 21.94 -5.33
CA GLN A 22 -10.80 21.40 -4.06
C GLN A 22 -10.14 22.10 -2.85
N TYR A 23 -8.89 22.56 -2.99
CA TYR A 23 -8.19 23.32 -1.95
C TYR A 23 -8.68 24.78 -1.85
N ASP A 24 -8.98 25.43 -2.98
CA ASP A 24 -9.58 26.78 -2.99
C ASP A 24 -11.04 26.77 -2.47
N MET A 25 -11.80 25.69 -2.69
CA MET A 25 -13.12 25.51 -2.07
C MET A 25 -13.04 25.37 -0.54
N MET A 26 -12.09 24.59 -0.01
CA MET A 26 -11.91 24.42 1.43
C MET A 26 -11.39 25.70 2.12
N ALA A 27 -10.56 26.48 1.42
CA ALA A 27 -10.09 27.78 1.90
C ALA A 27 -11.22 28.83 1.96
N ARG A 28 -12.22 28.76 1.06
CA ARG A 28 -13.40 29.64 1.08
C ARG A 28 -14.42 29.25 2.15
N SER A 29 -14.64 27.96 2.41
CA SER A 29 -15.55 27.49 3.48
C SER A 29 -15.04 27.81 4.89
N SER A 30 -13.74 28.05 5.07
CA SER A 30 -13.17 28.38 6.39
C SER A 30 -13.34 29.87 6.78
N MET A 31 -13.90 30.70 5.89
CA MET A 31 -14.09 32.15 6.10
C MET A 31 -15.54 32.51 6.51
N GLU A 32 -16.46 31.56 6.56
CA GLU A 32 -17.87 31.76 6.96
C GLU A 32 -18.13 31.11 8.32
N ALA A 33 -17.61 31.73 9.38
CA ALA A 33 -18.06 31.53 10.76
C ALA A 33 -17.87 32.84 11.53
N GLY A 34 -18.67 33.85 11.17
CA GLY A 34 -18.90 35.00 12.03
C GLY A 34 -19.65 34.56 13.30
N PRO A 35 -19.39 35.17 14.47
CA PRO A 35 -20.08 34.78 15.69
C PRO A 35 -21.53 35.26 15.64
N SER A 36 -22.47 34.31 15.60
CA SER A 36 -23.90 34.55 15.84
C SER A 36 -24.08 35.09 17.26
N SER A 37 -24.57 36.31 17.35
CA SER A 37 -25.03 36.94 18.58
C SER A 37 -26.35 36.31 19.02
N GLU A 38 -26.30 35.41 20.01
CA GLU A 38 -27.48 35.05 20.80
C GLU A 38 -27.48 35.87 22.09
N ILE A 39 -28.53 36.66 22.25
CA ILE A 39 -28.87 37.37 23.49
C ILE A 39 -29.84 36.48 24.24
N SER A 40 -29.54 36.12 25.50
CA SER A 40 -30.53 36.15 26.60
C SER A 40 -29.89 35.98 28.00
N PRO A 41 -30.58 36.45 29.07
CA PRO A 41 -29.97 36.96 30.30
C PRO A 41 -30.15 36.01 31.50
N THR A 42 -29.25 36.03 32.49
CA THR A 42 -29.58 35.77 33.91
C THR A 42 -28.42 36.11 34.88
N MET A 43 -28.69 37.12 35.71
CA MET A 43 -28.40 37.32 37.15
C MET A 43 -27.04 36.97 37.80
N ASP A 44 -26.40 38.04 38.30
CA ASP A 44 -25.79 38.28 39.62
C ASP A 44 -24.99 37.18 40.35
N GLN A 45 -23.69 37.45 40.56
CA GLN A 45 -23.20 37.66 41.93
C GLN A 45 -21.86 38.42 41.94
N CYS A 46 -21.79 39.42 42.82
CA CYS A 46 -20.62 40.24 43.11
C CYS A 46 -19.61 39.49 44.01
N HIS A 47 -18.32 39.58 43.70
CA HIS A 47 -17.25 39.42 44.68
C HIS A 47 -16.17 40.49 44.50
N SER A 48 -15.58 40.84 45.65
CA SER A 48 -15.04 42.13 46.03
C SER A 48 -13.66 42.51 45.46
N SER A 49 -13.51 43.82 45.25
CA SER A 49 -12.30 44.63 45.49
C SER A 49 -10.94 44.12 44.99
N SER A 50 -10.55 44.63 43.82
CA SER A 50 -9.15 44.95 43.52
C SER A 50 -9.15 46.29 42.78
N LEU A 51 -8.50 47.31 43.35
CA LEU A 51 -8.26 48.60 42.70
C LEU A 51 -7.28 48.42 41.54
N GLN A 52 -7.74 47.79 40.46
CA GLN A 52 -7.01 47.73 39.21
C GLN A 52 -7.32 49.01 38.45
N ARG A 53 -6.31 49.88 38.38
CA ARG A 53 -6.26 51.11 37.58
C ARG A 53 -6.89 50.82 36.20
N LYS A 54 -8.16 51.22 36.00
CA LYS A 54 -8.91 50.95 34.76
C LYS A 54 -8.16 51.62 33.60
N LYS A 55 -7.44 50.82 32.78
CA LYS A 55 -6.77 51.32 31.58
C LYS A 55 -7.81 52.05 30.73
N ARG A 56 -7.55 53.31 30.37
CA ARG A 56 -8.41 54.09 29.47
C ARG A 56 -8.65 53.25 28.21
N ARG A 57 -9.91 52.90 27.94
CA ARG A 57 -10.28 52.16 26.74
C ARG A 57 -9.90 53.05 25.54
N LEU A 58 -8.97 52.59 24.69
CA LEU A 58 -8.56 53.30 23.48
C LEU A 58 -9.79 53.70 22.66
N HIS A 59 -9.73 54.84 21.97
CA HIS A 59 -10.84 55.33 21.15
C HIS A 59 -11.11 54.32 20.00
N ALA A 60 -12.35 54.29 19.50
CA ALA A 60 -12.78 53.26 18.55
C ALA A 60 -11.93 53.24 17.27
N ASP A 61 -11.50 54.41 16.81
CA ASP A 61 -10.58 54.58 15.67
C ASP A 61 -9.18 54.00 15.94
N GLN A 62 -8.63 54.21 17.13
CA GLN A 62 -7.32 53.70 17.54
C GLN A 62 -7.34 52.17 17.59
N ARG A 63 -8.46 51.57 18.01
CA ARG A 63 -8.66 50.11 17.93
C ARG A 63 -8.73 49.62 16.48
N ALA A 64 -9.43 50.35 15.62
CA ALA A 64 -9.52 50.02 14.19
C ALA A 64 -8.14 50.12 13.49
N GLN A 65 -7.33 51.12 13.83
CA GLN A 65 -5.98 51.25 13.28
C GLN A 65 -5.04 50.12 13.75
N LEU A 66 -5.09 49.75 15.03
CA LEU A 66 -4.29 48.65 15.56
C LEU A 66 -4.69 47.29 14.96
N THR A 67 -5.98 47.06 14.72
CA THR A 67 -6.45 45.83 14.06
C THR A 67 -6.05 45.80 12.59
N TYR A 68 -6.16 46.92 11.87
CA TYR A 68 -5.67 47.05 10.50
C TYR A 68 -4.17 46.74 10.38
N GLN A 69 -3.35 47.30 11.27
CA GLN A 69 -1.90 47.05 11.28
C GLN A 69 -1.58 45.57 11.55
N LYS A 70 -2.30 44.92 12.48
CA LYS A 70 -2.14 43.48 12.76
C LYS A 70 -2.50 42.63 11.54
N ILE A 71 -3.64 42.90 10.91
CA ILE A 71 -4.09 42.17 9.71
C ILE A 71 -3.11 42.39 8.55
N ALA A 72 -2.59 43.60 8.38
CA ALA A 72 -1.60 43.90 7.34
C ALA A 72 -0.28 43.14 7.57
N ALA A 73 0.19 43.07 8.82
CA ALA A 73 1.39 42.30 9.19
C ALA A 73 1.18 40.79 8.99
N GLU A 74 0.02 40.26 9.37
CA GLU A 74 -0.34 38.85 9.18
C GLU A 74 -0.39 38.48 7.69
N ARG A 75 -1.08 39.29 6.87
CA ARG A 75 -1.11 39.11 5.40
C ARG A 75 0.27 39.19 4.76
N LYS A 76 1.19 39.99 5.30
CA LYS A 76 2.57 40.06 4.82
C LYS A 76 3.35 38.79 5.18
N ALA A 77 3.26 38.34 6.43
CA ALA A 77 3.91 37.12 6.90
C ALA A 77 3.39 35.86 6.18
N GLU A 78 2.08 35.80 5.89
CA GLU A 78 1.48 34.70 5.13
C GLU A 78 1.97 34.67 3.68
N LYS A 79 2.07 35.84 3.02
CA LYS A 79 2.65 35.95 1.67
C LYS A 79 4.09 35.47 1.63
N GLU A 80 4.91 35.87 2.61
CA GLU A 80 6.31 35.43 2.73
C GLU A 80 6.41 33.91 2.95
N LYS A 81 5.58 33.34 3.83
CA LYS A 81 5.51 31.88 4.02
C LYS A 81 5.14 31.14 2.74
N ARG A 82 4.14 31.65 1.99
CA ARG A 82 3.69 31.05 0.73
C ARG A 82 4.77 31.14 -0.36
N GLN A 83 5.54 32.24 -0.41
CA GLN A 83 6.68 32.37 -1.31
C GLN A 83 7.78 31.37 -0.96
N LEU A 84 8.17 31.28 0.31
CA LEU A 84 9.18 30.32 0.77
C LEU A 84 8.77 28.87 0.48
N GLU A 85 7.49 28.53 0.64
CA GLU A 85 7.00 27.19 0.31
C GLU A 85 7.06 26.91 -1.20
N ARG A 86 6.67 27.88 -2.03
CA ARG A 86 6.78 27.76 -3.50
C ARG A 86 8.24 27.59 -3.94
N GLU A 87 9.16 28.38 -3.39
CA GLU A 87 10.58 28.26 -3.67
C GLU A 87 11.13 26.89 -3.25
N LYS A 88 10.73 26.38 -2.08
CA LYS A 88 11.11 25.02 -1.64
C LYS A 88 10.58 23.96 -2.61
N ARG A 89 9.30 24.03 -2.99
CA ARG A 89 8.69 23.11 -3.97
C ARG A 89 9.40 23.18 -5.32
N GLN A 90 9.72 24.38 -5.79
CA GLN A 90 10.44 24.60 -7.03
C GLN A 90 11.85 24.00 -6.99
N LYS A 91 12.61 24.23 -5.92
CA LYS A 91 13.95 23.63 -5.75
C LYS A 91 13.91 22.10 -5.78
N VAL A 92 12.93 21.48 -5.13
CA VAL A 92 12.76 20.02 -5.15
C VAL A 92 12.43 19.51 -6.56
N LEU A 93 11.57 20.23 -7.30
CA LEU A 93 11.24 19.89 -8.68
C LEU A 93 12.45 20.05 -9.61
N GLU A 94 13.20 21.14 -9.49
CA GLU A 94 14.42 21.41 -10.26
C GLU A 94 15.48 20.32 -10.01
N GLU A 95 15.70 19.95 -8.74
CA GLU A 95 16.59 18.85 -8.39
C GLU A 95 16.13 17.52 -8.99
N TYR A 96 14.84 17.19 -8.87
CA TYR A 96 14.26 15.98 -9.46
C TYR A 96 14.43 15.94 -10.99
N THR A 97 14.12 17.04 -11.67
CA THR A 97 14.24 17.14 -13.14
C THR A 97 15.69 17.02 -13.59
N SER A 98 16.64 17.67 -12.90
CA SER A 98 18.08 17.59 -13.17
C SER A 98 18.60 16.16 -13.02
N ILE A 99 18.24 15.47 -11.92
CA ILE A 99 18.61 14.07 -11.71
C ILE A 99 18.04 13.18 -12.81
N LYS A 100 16.75 13.36 -13.15
CA LYS A 100 16.08 12.60 -14.22
C LYS A 100 16.77 12.80 -15.57
N GLN A 101 17.11 14.04 -15.92
CA GLN A 101 17.83 14.35 -17.15
C GLN A 101 19.21 13.70 -17.19
N ARG A 102 19.98 13.76 -16.09
CA ARG A 102 21.30 13.11 -15.97
C ARG A 102 21.21 11.59 -16.20
N MET A 103 20.23 10.95 -15.59
CA MET A 103 20.02 9.51 -15.74
C MET A 103 19.59 9.14 -17.17
N ASN A 104 18.65 9.87 -17.76
CA ASN A 104 18.24 9.66 -19.15
C ASN A 104 19.42 9.84 -20.12
N LYS A 105 20.28 10.84 -19.89
CA LYS A 105 21.50 11.06 -20.68
C LYS A 105 22.46 9.86 -20.60
N ALA A 106 22.62 9.25 -19.43
CA ALA A 106 23.44 8.05 -19.27
C ALA A 106 22.84 6.83 -19.99
N LEU A 107 21.52 6.64 -19.89
CA LEU A 107 20.82 5.53 -20.56
C LEU A 107 20.80 5.63 -22.09
N LEU A 108 20.88 6.86 -22.63
CA LEU A 108 20.95 7.12 -24.07
C LEU A 108 22.34 6.89 -24.67
N LYS A 109 23.39 6.66 -23.85
CA LYS A 109 24.75 6.39 -24.36
C LYS A 109 24.75 5.09 -25.18
N LYS A 110 25.28 5.18 -26.40
CA LYS A 110 25.44 4.07 -27.33
C LYS A 110 26.91 3.87 -27.67
N ASN A 111 27.29 2.63 -27.98
CA ASN A 111 28.62 2.29 -28.47
C ASN A 111 28.79 2.74 -29.93
N LYS A 112 30.02 2.72 -30.46
CA LYS A 112 30.31 3.09 -31.87
C LYS A 112 29.47 2.30 -32.90
N ARG A 113 28.99 1.11 -32.53
CA ARG A 113 28.10 0.24 -33.33
C ARG A 113 26.60 0.52 -33.13
N GLY A 114 26.22 1.58 -32.41
CA GLY A 114 24.83 1.97 -32.14
C GLY A 114 24.10 1.15 -31.06
N GLN A 115 24.73 0.13 -30.49
CA GLN A 115 24.17 -0.67 -29.39
C GLN A 115 24.17 0.11 -28.06
N PRO A 116 23.20 -0.12 -27.17
CA PRO A 116 23.20 0.49 -25.83
C PRO A 116 24.48 0.18 -25.06
N ASN A 117 25.02 1.18 -24.35
CA ASN A 117 26.21 0.98 -23.51
C ASN A 117 25.79 0.36 -22.16
N LEU A 118 26.09 -0.92 -21.98
CA LEU A 118 25.72 -1.68 -20.77
C LEU A 118 26.36 -1.11 -19.50
N ASN A 119 27.62 -0.65 -19.56
CA ASN A 119 28.32 -0.10 -18.41
C ASN A 119 27.63 1.17 -17.89
N ALA A 120 27.21 2.06 -18.80
CA ALA A 120 26.45 3.25 -18.44
C ALA A 120 25.07 2.93 -17.81
N GLN A 121 24.44 1.83 -18.20
CA GLN A 121 23.18 1.38 -17.58
C GLN A 121 23.41 0.78 -16.19
N ILE A 122 24.49 0.02 -16.01
CA ILE A 122 24.89 -0.55 -14.72
C ILE A 122 25.22 0.57 -13.73
N GLU A 123 25.94 1.62 -14.14
CA GLU A 123 26.22 2.79 -13.28
C GLU A 123 24.94 3.45 -12.75
N VAL A 124 23.94 3.66 -13.62
CA VAL A 124 22.63 4.21 -13.21
C VAL A 124 21.90 3.29 -12.23
N LEU A 125 22.05 1.97 -12.40
CA LEU A 125 21.46 0.98 -11.50
C LEU A 125 22.14 1.00 -10.12
N LEU A 126 23.46 1.05 -10.09
CA LEU A 126 24.26 1.14 -8.85
C LEU A 126 23.92 2.43 -8.08
N GLU A 127 23.87 3.58 -8.77
CA GLU A 127 23.49 4.85 -8.14
C GLU A 127 22.08 4.81 -7.52
N LYS A 128 21.13 4.13 -8.18
CA LYS A 128 19.79 3.91 -7.62
C LYS A 128 19.80 3.03 -6.37
N ILE A 129 20.63 1.99 -6.36
CA ILE A 129 20.76 1.08 -5.21
C ILE A 129 21.37 1.83 -4.03
N GLU A 130 22.47 2.56 -4.25
CA GLU A 130 23.13 3.36 -3.23
C GLU A 130 22.19 4.42 -2.64
N LYS A 131 21.45 5.15 -3.47
CA LYS A 131 20.45 6.13 -3.00
C LYS A 131 19.34 5.49 -2.17
N ARG A 132 18.90 4.28 -2.50
CA ARG A 132 17.92 3.54 -1.70
C ARG A 132 18.51 3.12 -0.35
N MET A 133 19.76 2.69 -0.32
CA MET A 133 20.48 2.35 0.91
C MET A 133 20.70 3.57 1.81
N GLN A 134 21.08 4.72 1.23
CA GLN A 134 21.26 5.97 1.97
C GLN A 134 19.93 6.51 2.52
N LYS A 135 18.85 6.47 1.72
CA LYS A 135 17.51 6.85 2.18
C LYS A 135 17.04 5.98 3.36
N GLY A 136 17.37 4.68 3.34
CA GLY A 136 17.09 3.77 4.45
C GLY A 136 17.90 4.05 5.73
N LYS A 137 19.00 4.80 5.67
CA LYS A 137 19.84 5.18 6.84
C LYS A 137 19.42 6.51 7.49
N ILE A 138 18.88 7.45 6.71
CA ILE A 138 18.52 8.81 7.17
C ILE A 138 17.19 8.79 7.96
N ASP A 139 16.25 7.95 7.53
CA ASP A 139 15.03 7.67 8.29
C ASP A 139 15.40 6.67 9.40
N GLY A 140 15.91 7.14 10.54
CA GLY A 140 16.45 6.37 11.68
C GLY A 140 15.50 5.34 12.30
N PHE A 141 15.12 4.33 11.54
CA PHE A 141 14.38 3.16 11.97
C PHE A 141 15.37 2.00 11.85
N MET A 142 15.87 1.53 12.99
CA MET A 142 16.61 0.26 13.04
C MET A 142 15.66 -0.85 12.60
N THR A 143 15.67 -1.21 11.32
CA THR A 143 15.18 -2.53 10.91
C THR A 143 16.33 -3.49 11.05
N ASP A 144 16.29 -4.33 12.08
CA ASP A 144 17.02 -5.58 12.13
C ASP A 144 16.82 -6.33 10.81
N GLY A 145 17.84 -6.38 9.94
CA GLY A 145 18.13 -7.41 8.93
C GLY A 145 17.03 -7.93 7.99
N LYS A 146 15.80 -7.43 8.04
CA LYS A 146 14.66 -7.85 7.23
C LYS A 146 14.28 -6.69 6.35
N THR A 147 14.69 -6.76 5.09
CA THR A 147 14.09 -6.01 3.99
C THR A 147 12.59 -5.96 4.24
N ARG A 148 12.01 -4.76 4.42
CA ARG A 148 10.55 -4.63 4.53
C ARG A 148 9.95 -5.41 3.35
N PRO A 149 9.05 -6.38 3.59
CA PRO A 149 8.50 -7.18 2.50
C PRO A 149 7.94 -6.21 1.46
N PRO A 150 8.14 -6.49 0.16
CA PRO A 150 7.61 -5.64 -0.89
C PRO A 150 6.14 -5.40 -0.58
N LYS A 151 5.71 -4.13 -0.58
CA LYS A 151 4.30 -3.77 -0.35
C LYS A 151 3.47 -4.74 -1.19
N PRO A 152 2.62 -5.58 -0.57
CA PRO A 152 1.91 -6.62 -1.30
C PRO A 152 1.17 -5.94 -2.43
N ASN A 153 1.35 -6.45 -3.65
CA ASN A 153 0.79 -5.86 -4.86
C ASN A 153 -0.70 -5.58 -4.61
N GLU A 154 -1.10 -4.31 -4.71
CA GLU A 154 -2.44 -3.79 -4.37
C GLU A 154 -3.54 -4.65 -5.02
N PHE A 155 -3.27 -5.14 -6.22
CA PHE A 155 -4.14 -6.07 -6.92
C PHE A 155 -4.42 -7.37 -6.15
N HIS A 156 -3.38 -8.02 -5.65
CA HIS A 156 -3.51 -9.29 -4.92
C HIS A 156 -4.29 -9.06 -3.62
N TYR A 157 -4.09 -7.91 -2.98
CA TYR A 157 -4.88 -7.52 -1.82
C TYR A 157 -6.36 -7.36 -2.16
N ARG A 158 -6.69 -6.66 -3.26
CA ARG A 158 -8.08 -6.46 -3.71
C ARG A 158 -8.76 -7.79 -4.06
N CYS A 159 -8.07 -8.67 -4.80
CA CYS A 159 -8.60 -10.00 -5.11
C CYS A 159 -8.83 -10.85 -3.86
N ASN A 160 -7.86 -10.85 -2.94
CA ASN A 160 -7.97 -11.58 -1.69
C ASN A 160 -9.13 -11.05 -0.83
N HIS A 161 -9.27 -9.73 -0.73
CA HIS A 161 -10.36 -9.08 -0.01
C HIS A 161 -11.74 -9.48 -0.58
N LEU A 162 -11.93 -9.41 -1.89
CA LEU A 162 -13.18 -9.81 -2.54
C LEU A 162 -13.51 -11.29 -2.34
N TYR A 163 -12.50 -12.16 -2.41
CA TYR A 163 -12.67 -13.58 -2.18
C TYR A 163 -13.06 -13.88 -0.71
N MET A 164 -12.40 -13.23 0.25
CA MET A 164 -12.71 -13.36 1.68
C MET A 164 -14.11 -12.84 2.01
N ALA A 165 -14.50 -11.70 1.46
CA ALA A 165 -15.86 -11.16 1.62
C ALA A 165 -16.92 -12.12 1.06
N ALA A 166 -16.69 -12.65 -0.14
CA ALA A 166 -17.58 -13.65 -0.74
C ALA A 166 -17.70 -14.93 0.10
N SER A 167 -16.57 -15.38 0.67
CA SER A 167 -16.50 -16.55 1.54
C SER A 167 -17.33 -16.35 2.80
N LEU A 168 -17.12 -15.23 3.50
CA LEU A 168 -17.83 -14.90 4.72
C LEU A 168 -19.36 -14.83 4.51
N LEU A 169 -19.80 -14.11 3.47
CA LEU A 169 -21.22 -13.99 3.16
C LEU A 169 -21.88 -15.34 2.81
N CYS A 170 -21.16 -16.20 2.10
CA CYS A 170 -21.68 -17.53 1.77
C CYS A 170 -21.78 -18.44 3.01
N SER A 171 -20.84 -18.31 3.95
CA SER A 171 -20.84 -19.06 5.20
C SER A 171 -21.94 -18.61 6.17
N GLN A 172 -22.27 -17.31 6.18
CA GLN A 172 -23.36 -16.74 6.98
C GLN A 172 -24.76 -16.99 6.38
N SER A 173 -24.82 -17.47 5.13
CA SER A 173 -26.07 -17.68 4.42
C SER A 173 -26.76 -18.98 4.85
N SER A 174 -27.60 -18.89 5.89
CA SER A 174 -28.50 -19.96 6.37
C SER A 174 -29.73 -20.22 5.49
N GLY A 175 -29.58 -20.08 4.16
CA GLY A 175 -30.68 -20.18 3.19
C GLY A 175 -31.18 -18.84 2.62
N ASN A 176 -30.61 -17.71 3.08
CA ASN A 176 -30.91 -16.38 2.56
C ASN A 176 -30.35 -16.19 1.13
N SER A 177 -31.23 -16.17 0.12
CA SER A 177 -30.87 -16.03 -1.30
C SER A 177 -30.07 -14.75 -1.61
N GLY A 178 -30.29 -13.67 -0.86
CA GLY A 178 -29.61 -12.39 -1.04
C GLY A 178 -28.11 -12.43 -0.73
N LEU A 179 -27.70 -13.03 0.41
CA LEU A 179 -26.29 -13.14 0.78
C LEU A 179 -25.52 -14.03 -0.20
N GLU A 180 -26.14 -15.13 -0.66
CA GLU A 180 -25.57 -15.98 -1.70
C GLU A 180 -25.43 -15.22 -3.04
N MET A 181 -26.37 -14.32 -3.37
CA MET A 181 -26.29 -13.47 -4.55
C MET A 181 -25.15 -12.45 -4.45
N LEU A 182 -25.00 -11.78 -3.30
CA LEU A 182 -23.90 -10.85 -3.03
C LEU A 182 -22.54 -11.55 -3.11
N SER A 183 -22.42 -12.76 -2.55
CA SER A 183 -21.21 -13.59 -2.67
C SER A 183 -20.84 -13.85 -4.14
N LYS A 184 -21.82 -14.20 -4.98
CA LYS A 184 -21.61 -14.39 -6.43
C LYS A 184 -21.20 -13.10 -7.14
N LEU A 185 -21.70 -11.94 -6.72
CA LEU A 185 -21.32 -10.63 -7.26
C LEU A 185 -19.86 -10.31 -6.95
N TYR A 186 -19.40 -10.48 -5.72
CA TYR A 186 -17.98 -10.27 -5.37
C TYR A 186 -17.04 -11.18 -6.15
N LEU A 187 -17.42 -12.43 -6.40
CA LEU A 187 -16.60 -13.34 -7.23
C LEU A 187 -16.64 -13.03 -8.72
N ARG A 188 -17.71 -12.37 -9.20
CA ARG A 188 -17.76 -11.83 -10.56
C ARG A 188 -16.80 -10.65 -10.66
N GLU A 189 -16.88 -9.72 -9.73
CA GLU A 189 -16.01 -8.54 -9.66
C GLU A 189 -14.55 -8.94 -9.57
N MET A 190 -14.20 -9.89 -8.70
CA MET A 190 -12.85 -10.41 -8.58
C MET A 190 -12.32 -10.96 -9.91
N LYS A 191 -13.15 -11.66 -10.69
CA LYS A 191 -12.75 -12.18 -12.00
C LYS A 191 -12.61 -11.09 -13.04
N GLU A 192 -13.45 -10.06 -12.98
CA GLU A 192 -13.36 -8.92 -13.87
C GLU A 192 -12.06 -8.14 -13.62
N LEU A 193 -11.71 -7.91 -12.34
CA LEU A 193 -10.43 -7.33 -11.96
C LEU A 193 -9.24 -8.14 -12.52
N CYS A 194 -9.26 -9.47 -12.41
CA CYS A 194 -8.22 -10.33 -13.01
C CYS A 194 -8.13 -10.18 -14.53
N SER A 195 -9.25 -10.01 -15.22
CA SER A 195 -9.29 -9.82 -16.67
C SER A 195 -8.75 -8.45 -17.08
N VAL A 196 -9.17 -7.38 -16.40
CA VAL A 196 -8.74 -6.00 -16.67
C VAL A 196 -7.24 -5.83 -16.45
N GLU A 197 -6.73 -6.35 -15.34
CA GLU A 197 -5.32 -6.21 -14.96
C GLU A 197 -4.42 -7.26 -15.63
N MET A 198 -5.00 -8.14 -16.46
CA MET A 198 -4.31 -9.25 -17.13
C MET A 198 -3.54 -10.18 -16.15
N ILE A 199 -4.07 -10.35 -14.94
CA ILE A 199 -3.46 -11.18 -13.90
C ILE A 199 -4.14 -12.54 -13.86
N ARG A 200 -3.32 -13.59 -13.89
CA ARG A 200 -3.80 -14.96 -13.80
C ARG A 200 -4.26 -15.25 -12.38
N LEU A 201 -5.57 -15.51 -12.22
CA LEU A 201 -6.13 -15.94 -10.94
C LEU A 201 -5.39 -17.16 -10.38
N GLU A 202 -5.09 -17.13 -9.09
CA GLU A 202 -4.48 -18.25 -8.40
C GLU A 202 -5.33 -19.52 -8.53
N LYS A 203 -4.65 -20.67 -8.63
CA LYS A 203 -5.29 -21.95 -8.91
C LYS A 203 -6.28 -22.32 -7.80
N ASP A 204 -6.02 -21.95 -6.55
CA ASP A 204 -6.84 -22.34 -5.42
C ASP A 204 -8.18 -21.61 -5.39
N PHE A 205 -8.20 -20.30 -5.63
CA PHE A 205 -9.46 -19.57 -5.89
C PHE A 205 -10.19 -20.14 -7.11
N GLY A 206 -9.45 -20.42 -8.18
CA GLY A 206 -10.00 -21.03 -9.38
C GLY A 206 -10.64 -22.41 -9.12
N ARG A 207 -10.15 -23.19 -8.16
CA ARG A 207 -10.66 -24.52 -7.79
C ARG A 207 -11.94 -24.44 -6.93
N THR A 208 -12.05 -23.43 -6.07
CA THR A 208 -13.18 -23.25 -5.13
C THR A 208 -14.39 -22.52 -5.73
N ILE A 209 -14.27 -21.87 -6.88
CA ILE A 209 -15.39 -21.09 -7.47
C ILE A 209 -16.04 -21.81 -8.65
N CYS A 210 -17.36 -21.92 -8.70
CA CYS A 210 -18.07 -22.49 -9.85
C CYS A 210 -17.74 -21.75 -11.16
N LYS A 211 -17.53 -22.50 -12.25
CA LYS A 211 -17.17 -21.91 -13.56
C LYS A 211 -18.32 -21.12 -14.20
N ARG A 212 -19.57 -21.57 -14.00
CA ARG A 212 -20.80 -20.95 -14.56
C ARG A 212 -21.36 -19.87 -13.64
N CYS A 213 -22.03 -20.26 -12.55
CA CYS A 213 -22.78 -19.34 -11.68
C CYS A 213 -21.94 -18.57 -10.65
N LYS A 214 -20.61 -18.80 -10.60
CA LYS A 214 -19.69 -18.23 -9.61
C LYS A 214 -20.05 -18.50 -8.14
N ASN A 215 -20.87 -19.52 -7.85
CA ASN A 215 -21.06 -19.97 -6.48
C ASN A 215 -19.75 -20.50 -5.88
N ILE A 216 -19.48 -20.18 -4.62
CA ILE A 216 -18.26 -20.59 -3.92
C ILE A 216 -18.47 -21.93 -3.19
N PHE A 217 -17.46 -22.79 -3.23
CA PHE A 217 -17.49 -24.12 -2.63
C PHE A 217 -16.87 -24.09 -1.24
N ILE A 218 -17.66 -23.70 -0.25
CA ILE A 218 -17.27 -23.64 1.17
C ILE A 218 -18.22 -24.52 1.99
N ALA A 219 -17.69 -25.08 3.08
CA ALA A 219 -18.47 -25.79 4.08
C ALA A 219 -19.27 -24.77 4.90
N ARG A 220 -20.59 -24.95 4.94
CA ARG A 220 -21.48 -24.12 5.76
C ARG A 220 -21.68 -24.76 7.13
N PRO A 221 -21.83 -23.95 8.20
CA PRO A 221 -22.07 -24.48 9.55
C PRO A 221 -23.38 -25.27 9.63
N ASP A 222 -24.38 -24.91 8.82
CA ASP A 222 -25.68 -25.59 8.76
C ASP A 222 -25.64 -26.97 8.06
N GLY A 223 -24.45 -27.47 7.71
CA GLY A 223 -24.27 -28.72 6.97
C GLY A 223 -24.69 -28.67 5.50
N THR A 224 -25.24 -27.54 5.03
CA THR A 224 -25.65 -27.38 3.62
C THR A 224 -24.43 -27.37 2.71
N GLN A 225 -24.46 -28.24 1.69
CA GLN A 225 -23.37 -28.39 0.74
C GLN A 225 -23.66 -27.57 -0.52
N SER A 226 -22.64 -26.89 -1.04
CA SER A 226 -22.69 -26.14 -2.31
C SER A 226 -22.18 -26.99 -3.51
N ILE A 227 -21.62 -28.16 -3.21
CA ILE A 227 -20.87 -29.00 -4.13
C ILE A 227 -21.04 -30.48 -3.78
N THR A 228 -21.10 -31.33 -4.82
CA THR A 228 -20.91 -32.78 -4.71
C THR A 228 -19.57 -33.18 -5.33
N VAL A 229 -18.81 -34.02 -4.62
CA VAL A 229 -17.54 -34.58 -5.10
C VAL A 229 -17.72 -36.07 -5.38
N ARG A 230 -17.33 -36.53 -6.57
CA ARG A 230 -17.37 -37.95 -6.97
C ARG A 230 -16.09 -38.33 -7.70
N LEU A 231 -15.69 -39.61 -7.61
CA LEU A 231 -14.62 -40.15 -8.44
C LEU A 231 -15.21 -40.82 -9.68
N ASN A 232 -14.62 -40.55 -10.83
CA ASN A 232 -14.97 -41.24 -12.07
C ASN A 232 -14.29 -42.61 -12.16
N ARG A 233 -14.74 -43.49 -13.06
CA ARG A 233 -14.06 -44.76 -13.43
C ARG A 233 -12.58 -44.56 -13.77
N LYS A 234 -12.24 -43.43 -14.40
CA LYS A 234 -10.86 -43.01 -14.70
C LYS A 234 -10.10 -42.42 -13.49
N LYS A 235 -10.58 -42.62 -12.25
CA LYS A 235 -10.04 -42.08 -10.98
C LYS A 235 -9.88 -40.53 -10.96
N GLN A 236 -10.64 -39.81 -11.80
CA GLN A 236 -10.66 -38.35 -11.81
C GLN A 236 -11.63 -37.81 -10.76
N MET A 237 -11.24 -36.76 -10.03
CA MET A 237 -12.12 -36.05 -9.10
C MET A 237 -13.07 -35.14 -9.88
N ILE A 238 -14.36 -35.39 -9.78
CA ILE A 238 -15.42 -34.58 -10.38
C ILE A 238 -16.10 -33.78 -9.28
N ARG A 239 -16.04 -32.46 -9.41
CA ARG A 239 -16.75 -31.48 -8.57
C ARG A 239 -17.98 -30.98 -9.32
N THR A 240 -19.18 -31.20 -8.78
CA THR A 240 -20.45 -30.78 -9.38
C THR A 240 -21.08 -29.70 -8.52
N CYS A 241 -21.34 -28.53 -9.09
CA CYS A 241 -22.03 -27.45 -8.41
C CYS A 241 -23.52 -27.79 -8.22
N LEU A 242 -24.02 -27.69 -7.00
CA LEU A 242 -25.42 -27.98 -6.70
C LEU A 242 -26.37 -26.87 -7.18
N SER A 243 -25.91 -25.61 -7.28
CA SER A 243 -26.74 -24.50 -7.75
C SER A 243 -27.02 -24.48 -9.25
N CYS A 244 -26.14 -25.05 -10.09
CA CYS A 244 -26.27 -24.96 -11.56
C CYS A 244 -25.85 -26.22 -12.34
N GLY A 245 -25.47 -27.30 -11.66
CA GLY A 245 -25.05 -28.57 -12.27
C GLY A 245 -23.70 -28.54 -13.00
N ALA A 246 -22.97 -27.42 -12.99
CA ALA A 246 -21.69 -27.31 -13.69
C ALA A 246 -20.64 -28.27 -13.09
N LYS A 247 -19.98 -29.04 -13.96
CA LYS A 247 -18.96 -30.02 -13.58
C LYS A 247 -17.55 -29.49 -13.83
N LYS A 248 -16.65 -29.67 -12.86
CA LYS A 248 -15.20 -29.55 -13.01
C LYS A 248 -14.56 -30.91 -12.80
N ARG A 249 -13.57 -31.23 -13.62
CA ARG A 249 -12.85 -32.51 -13.58
C ARG A 249 -11.39 -32.22 -13.28
N PHE A 250 -10.85 -32.92 -12.30
CA PHE A 250 -9.46 -32.81 -11.90
C PHE A 250 -8.83 -34.20 -12.04
N ALA A 251 -7.69 -34.27 -12.73
CA ALA A 251 -6.88 -35.47 -12.74
C ALA A 251 -6.34 -35.70 -11.33
N ARG A 252 -6.42 -36.94 -10.85
CA ARG A 252 -5.75 -37.34 -9.61
C ARG A 252 -4.35 -37.81 -10.00
N ASN A 253 -3.35 -36.95 -9.82
CA ASN A 253 -1.97 -37.31 -10.00
C ASN A 253 -1.22 -36.97 -8.70
N SER A 254 -0.62 -37.98 -8.06
CA SER A 254 0.14 -37.82 -6.82
C SER A 254 1.54 -37.25 -7.05
N THR A 255 2.10 -37.38 -8.26
CA THR A 255 3.43 -36.88 -8.61
C THR A 255 3.40 -35.49 -9.23
N TYR A 256 2.22 -34.97 -9.56
CA TYR A 256 2.08 -33.67 -10.19
C TYR A 256 1.89 -32.57 -9.15
N LEU A 257 2.84 -31.64 -9.12
CA LEU A 257 2.73 -30.38 -8.41
C LEU A 257 2.50 -29.25 -9.41
N SER A 258 1.61 -28.31 -9.06
CA SER A 258 1.44 -27.11 -9.85
C SER A 258 2.68 -26.20 -9.73
N ARG A 259 2.97 -25.38 -10.75
CA ARG A 259 4.11 -24.43 -10.72
C ARG A 259 4.22 -23.61 -9.42
N ASN A 260 3.08 -23.20 -8.83
CA ASN A 260 3.08 -22.46 -7.57
C ASN A 260 3.43 -23.37 -6.38
N GLU A 261 2.87 -24.58 -6.33
CA GLU A 261 3.19 -25.59 -5.30
C GLU A 261 4.67 -26.02 -5.41
N GLN A 262 5.22 -26.16 -6.63
CA GLN A 262 6.65 -26.43 -6.86
C GLN A 262 7.54 -25.30 -6.31
N ASN A 263 7.23 -24.05 -6.62
CA ASN A 263 7.97 -22.90 -6.08
C ASN A 263 7.92 -22.86 -4.54
N GLN A 264 6.75 -23.11 -3.95
CA GLN A 264 6.61 -23.17 -2.48
C GLN A 264 7.44 -24.31 -1.87
N HIS A 265 7.44 -25.49 -2.50
CA HIS A 265 8.30 -26.60 -2.10
C HIS A 265 9.79 -26.23 -2.17
N GLN A 266 10.20 -25.55 -3.24
CA GLN A 266 11.59 -25.14 -3.42
C GLN A 266 12.02 -24.11 -2.38
N ILE A 267 11.20 -23.08 -2.12
CA ILE A 267 11.42 -22.11 -1.04
C ILE A 267 11.50 -22.82 0.32
N GLY A 268 10.64 -23.80 0.57
CA GLY A 268 10.65 -24.60 1.80
C GLY A 268 11.95 -25.39 1.98
N ILE A 269 12.44 -26.03 0.91
CA ILE A 269 13.70 -26.77 0.89
C ILE A 269 14.89 -25.82 1.13
N GLU A 270 14.93 -24.67 0.44
CA GLU A 270 15.96 -23.65 0.61
C GLU A 270 15.96 -23.10 2.04
N GLY A 271 14.79 -22.84 2.63
CA GLY A 271 14.67 -22.41 4.02
C GLY A 271 15.18 -23.43 5.04
N GLN A 272 14.92 -24.72 4.81
CA GLN A 272 15.43 -25.81 5.65
C GLN A 272 16.94 -25.98 5.51
N GLN A 273 17.49 -25.85 4.30
CA GLN A 273 18.93 -25.89 4.06
C GLN A 273 19.64 -24.69 4.71
N GLN A 274 19.03 -23.51 4.69
CA GLN A 274 19.54 -22.33 5.37
C GLN A 274 19.58 -22.54 6.89
N GLN A 275 18.48 -23.02 7.48
CA GLN A 275 18.42 -23.33 8.92
C GLN A 275 19.44 -24.39 9.33
N ASN A 276 19.57 -25.47 8.56
CA ASN A 276 20.57 -26.50 8.83
C ASN A 276 21.99 -25.91 8.76
N ASN A 277 22.31 -25.09 7.75
CA ASN A 277 23.59 -24.41 7.64
C ASN A 277 23.85 -23.43 8.80
N ASP A 278 22.84 -22.73 9.28
CA ASP A 278 22.95 -21.83 10.43
C ASP A 278 23.20 -22.60 11.74
N ILE A 279 22.56 -23.76 11.91
CA ILE A 279 22.82 -24.69 13.03
C ILE A 279 24.25 -25.23 12.96
N TYR A 280 24.72 -25.64 11.79
CA TYR A 280 26.11 -26.09 11.61
C TYR A 280 27.13 -24.98 11.92
N LYS A 281 26.85 -23.73 11.53
CA LYS A 281 27.72 -22.60 11.87
C LYS A 281 27.73 -22.27 13.37
N SER A 282 26.56 -22.32 14.01
CA SER A 282 26.44 -22.10 15.46
C SER A 282 27.23 -23.14 16.25
N THR A 283 27.02 -24.42 15.96
CA THR A 283 27.72 -25.53 16.63
C THR A 283 29.23 -25.53 16.37
N PHE A 284 29.66 -25.11 15.17
CA PHE A 284 31.08 -24.94 14.84
C PHE A 284 31.72 -23.79 15.64
N SER A 285 31.04 -22.65 15.74
CA SER A 285 31.52 -21.51 16.54
C SER A 285 31.64 -21.86 18.02
N GLU A 286 30.68 -22.61 18.55
CA GLU A 286 30.66 -23.07 19.94
C GLU A 286 31.81 -24.04 20.26
N ARG A 287 32.13 -24.95 19.32
CA ARG A 287 33.30 -25.83 19.43
C ARG A 287 34.63 -25.08 19.39
N ILE A 288 34.75 -24.04 18.55
CA ILE A 288 35.95 -23.21 18.53
C ILE A 288 36.10 -22.49 19.87
N SER A 289 35.03 -21.90 20.41
CA SER A 289 35.08 -21.21 21.70
C SER A 289 35.49 -22.15 22.84
N LEU A 290 34.96 -23.37 22.89
CA LEU A 290 35.35 -24.38 23.88
C LEU A 290 36.83 -24.79 23.76
N ASN A 291 37.31 -25.01 22.53
CA ASN A 291 38.72 -25.34 22.29
C ASN A 291 39.67 -24.20 22.69
N VAL A 292 39.28 -22.94 22.45
CA VAL A 292 40.05 -21.78 22.89
C VAL A 292 40.09 -21.74 24.42
N SER A 293 38.95 -21.86 25.10
CA SER A 293 38.90 -21.88 26.57
C SER A 293 39.72 -23.01 27.20
N GLN A 294 39.70 -24.20 26.62
CA GLN A 294 40.51 -25.33 27.10
C GLN A 294 42.01 -25.10 26.91
N ASN A 295 42.44 -24.52 25.78
CA ASN A 295 43.85 -24.19 25.56
C ASN A 295 44.35 -23.08 26.49
N TYR A 296 43.52 -22.08 26.80
CA TYR A 296 43.86 -21.06 27.80
C TYR A 296 44.00 -21.66 29.20
N ALA A 297 43.14 -22.62 29.59
CA ALA A 297 43.22 -23.29 30.89
C ALA A 297 44.48 -24.17 31.03
N LEU A 298 44.98 -24.76 29.95
CA LEU A 298 46.20 -25.58 29.95
C LEU A 298 47.50 -24.76 29.94
N HIS A 299 47.47 -23.53 29.43
CA HIS A 299 48.66 -22.69 29.33
C HIS A 299 48.89 -21.75 30.53
N PHE A 300 47.84 -21.46 31.31
CA PHE A 300 47.88 -20.50 32.42
C PHE A 300 47.40 -21.10 33.76
N GLY A 301 47.27 -22.43 33.84
CA GLY A 301 46.92 -23.18 35.04
C GLY A 301 48.09 -23.96 35.63
#